data_AF-A0A0N4YWJ0-F1
#
_entry.id   AF-A0A0N4YWJ0-F1
#
_cell.length_a   1.000
_cell.length_b   1.000
_cell.length_c   1.000
_cell.angle_alpha   90.00
_cell.angle_beta   90.00
_cell.angle_gamma   90.00
#
_symmetry.space_group_name_H-M   'P 1'
#
loop_
_entity.id
_entity.type
_entity.pdbx_description
1 polymer ?
#
loop_
_entity_poly.entity_id
_entity_poly.type
_entity_poly.pdbx_seq_one_letter_code
_entity_poly.pdbx_strand_id
1 'polypeptide(L)'
;MWLCRLRMVVNGESTVIIPFDVLRGAVSIHQPLWRLTAGLFTASSDLLQFLLQPDTVEFTEDEKYIRHQVKKMATTLYEMPLRALVLCAQASAQLWRRNGFSLVNQIHNYYSPLCRTEMFDRDLLMMQVGAAIRPPTDFLLHIICRFRLVQWADQAGDGGTKYSTPFGKMEPEETGKIIVILAEEMLHLLIMILGERYHPGVGKCSFTEQVQREVIHVLCTGPQPFSHIQKRMSHDPMIERISLHDVVSCVANFVKPTTTSAGQFHLKESLLPEYNPFFYHYSKSDLSQAEQYQQKIRSKLDRKLQACPPPSPIEFEPFFAPVRNILKTSCLVKIFKLVLERTGKRSRFSSDRLFHRALFLIGMALQEQARDLQGFQFTVVAEKEEILRSLEALSGSVEVATHADLLWWTIQVVVLLFLV
;
A
#
# COMPACT_ATOMS: atom_id res chain seq x y z
N MET A 1 17.41 3.41 -30.61
CA MET A 1 16.40 4.43 -30.24
C MET A 1 16.91 5.08 -28.96
N TRP A 2 17.47 6.29 -29.04
CA TRP A 2 18.06 6.98 -27.90
C TRP A 2 17.00 7.07 -26.78
N LEU A 3 17.30 6.47 -25.62
CA LEU A 3 16.42 6.49 -24.45
C LEU A 3 16.28 7.94 -23.99
N CYS A 4 15.28 8.65 -24.53
CA CYS A 4 14.90 9.97 -24.05
C CYS A 4 14.63 9.84 -22.55
N ARG A 5 15.42 10.53 -21.73
CA ARG A 5 15.28 10.53 -20.28
C ARG A 5 14.53 11.79 -19.89
N LEU A 6 13.43 11.64 -19.16
CA LEU A 6 12.65 12.77 -18.67
C LEU A 6 13.14 13.11 -17.25
N ARG A 7 13.61 14.36 -17.08
CA ARG A 7 13.79 14.92 -15.74
C ARG A 7 12.43 15.38 -15.24
N MET A 8 11.99 14.82 -14.13
CA MET A 8 10.75 15.19 -13.47
C MET A 8 11.06 15.91 -12.16
N VAL A 9 10.27 16.93 -11.82
CA VAL A 9 10.37 17.69 -10.58
C VAL A 9 9.00 17.72 -9.90
N VAL A 10 8.95 17.47 -8.59
CA VAL A 10 7.76 17.65 -7.74
C VAL A 10 8.23 18.22 -6.41
N ASN A 11 7.65 19.33 -5.95
CA ASN A 11 7.97 19.95 -4.65
C ASN A 11 9.47 20.25 -4.43
N GLY A 12 10.21 20.53 -5.50
CA GLY A 12 11.65 20.81 -5.49
C GLY A 12 12.56 19.57 -5.58
N GLU A 13 12.00 18.37 -5.44
CA GLU A 13 12.73 17.10 -5.62
C GLU A 13 12.71 16.68 -7.08
N SER A 14 13.81 16.12 -7.59
CA SER A 14 13.90 15.72 -8.99
C SER A 14 14.48 14.34 -9.20
N THR A 15 13.92 13.61 -10.16
CA THR A 15 14.40 12.28 -10.58
C THR A 15 14.48 12.20 -12.10
N VAL A 16 15.22 11.21 -12.61
CA VAL A 16 15.30 10.92 -14.03
C VAL A 16 14.67 9.57 -14.31
N ILE A 17 13.68 9.56 -15.20
CA ILE A 17 12.91 8.37 -15.55
C ILE A 17 12.87 8.16 -17.06
N ILE A 18 12.63 6.91 -17.46
CA ILE A 18 12.27 6.59 -18.83
C ILE A 18 10.79 6.96 -19.01
N PRO A 19 10.41 7.78 -19.99
CA PRO A 19 9.03 8.14 -20.22
C PRO A 19 8.26 6.91 -20.71
N PHE A 20 7.17 6.60 -20.04
CA PHE A 20 6.21 5.60 -20.49
C PHE A 20 4.82 6.03 -20.06
N ASP A 21 3.88 5.95 -20.99
CA ASP A 21 2.50 6.34 -20.77
C ASP A 21 1.61 5.10 -20.78
N VAL A 22 1.15 4.67 -19.61
CA VAL A 22 0.30 3.48 -19.47
C VAL A 22 -0.99 3.60 -20.28
N LEU A 23 -1.56 4.81 -20.40
CA LEU A 23 -2.82 5.02 -21.12
C LEU A 23 -2.70 4.79 -22.63
N ARG A 24 -1.49 4.95 -23.19
CA ARG A 24 -1.23 4.88 -24.64
C ARG A 24 -0.32 3.72 -25.04
N GLY A 25 0.53 3.27 -24.14
CA GLY A 25 1.49 2.20 -24.38
C GLY A 25 0.87 0.81 -24.23
N ALA A 26 1.49 -0.18 -24.88
CA ALA A 26 1.10 -1.57 -24.69
C ALA A 26 1.50 -2.04 -23.29
N VAL A 27 0.53 -2.58 -22.54
CA VAL A 27 0.74 -3.16 -21.21
C VAL A 27 0.17 -4.55 -21.20
N SER A 28 0.96 -5.50 -20.71
CA SER A 28 0.53 -6.89 -20.50
C SER A 28 0.35 -7.15 -19.01
N ILE A 29 -0.75 -7.81 -18.66
CA ILE A 29 -0.98 -8.38 -17.33
C ILE A 29 -0.23 -9.71 -17.15
N HIS A 30 0.22 -10.34 -18.24
CA HIS A 30 1.05 -11.54 -18.20
C HIS A 30 2.54 -11.17 -18.21
N GLN A 31 3.19 -11.31 -17.05
CA GLN A 31 4.57 -10.85 -16.81
C GLN A 31 5.45 -11.92 -16.13
N PRO A 32 5.58 -13.13 -16.72
CA PRO A 32 6.20 -14.28 -16.03
C PRO A 32 7.65 -14.04 -15.61
N LEU A 33 8.46 -13.37 -16.44
CA LEU A 33 9.87 -13.10 -16.14
C LEU A 33 10.03 -12.25 -14.86
N TRP A 34 9.27 -11.16 -14.75
CA TRP A 34 9.36 -10.23 -13.63
C TRP A 34 8.86 -10.87 -12.34
N ARG A 35 7.81 -11.68 -12.44
CA ARG A 35 7.21 -12.38 -11.29
C ARG A 35 8.06 -13.52 -10.78
N LEU A 36 8.68 -14.29 -11.69
CA LEU A 36 9.69 -15.27 -11.32
C LEU A 36 10.86 -14.60 -10.61
N THR A 37 11.34 -13.47 -11.16
CA THR A 37 12.42 -12.69 -10.55
C THR A 37 12.03 -12.18 -9.16
N ALA A 38 10.77 -11.76 -8.95
CA ALA A 38 10.28 -11.31 -7.65
C ALA A 38 10.45 -12.40 -6.59
N GLY A 39 10.10 -13.65 -6.91
CA GLY A 39 10.26 -14.79 -5.99
C GLY A 39 11.71 -15.12 -5.63
N LEU A 40 12.70 -14.71 -6.44
CA LEU A 40 14.11 -14.85 -6.07
C LEU A 40 14.52 -13.90 -4.94
N PHE A 41 13.81 -12.78 -4.78
CA PHE A 41 14.04 -11.83 -3.68
C PHE A 41 13.38 -12.26 -2.36
N THR A 42 12.73 -13.43 -2.33
CA THR A 42 12.28 -14.11 -1.09
C THR A 42 13.10 -15.38 -0.83
N ALA A 43 14.23 -15.55 -1.51
CA ALA A 43 15.17 -16.63 -1.26
C ALA A 43 15.88 -16.45 0.10
N SER A 44 16.78 -17.38 0.45
CA SER A 44 17.47 -17.36 1.73
C SER A 44 18.16 -16.03 2.02
N SER A 45 18.14 -15.63 3.29
CA SER A 45 18.72 -14.36 3.74
C SER A 45 20.19 -14.22 3.35
N ASP A 46 20.95 -15.33 3.33
CA ASP A 46 22.35 -15.37 2.89
C ASP A 46 22.54 -14.84 1.45
N LEU A 47 21.62 -15.20 0.54
CA LEU A 47 21.68 -14.76 -0.86
C LEU A 47 21.41 -13.27 -1.00
N LEU A 48 20.53 -12.71 -0.16
CA LEU A 48 20.22 -11.28 -0.16
C LEU A 48 21.25 -10.48 0.63
N GLN A 49 21.90 -11.08 1.63
CA GLN A 49 22.96 -10.46 2.41
C GLN A 49 24.12 -10.04 1.51
N PHE A 50 24.42 -10.84 0.47
CA PHE A 50 25.36 -10.46 -0.60
C PHE A 50 25.05 -9.07 -1.19
N LEU A 51 23.76 -8.74 -1.39
CA LEU A 51 23.35 -7.43 -1.91
C LEU A 51 23.45 -6.30 -0.87
N LEU A 52 23.44 -6.63 0.43
CA LEU A 52 23.40 -5.67 1.54
C LEU A 52 24.77 -5.34 2.13
N GLN A 53 25.76 -6.21 1.98
CA GLN A 53 27.10 -6.01 2.56
C GLN A 53 27.73 -4.70 2.07
N PRO A 54 28.39 -3.92 2.93
CA PRO A 54 29.01 -2.66 2.49
C PRO A 54 30.09 -2.93 1.43
N ASP A 55 30.31 -1.98 0.52
CA ASP A 55 31.33 -2.08 -0.53
C ASP A 55 32.78 -2.14 0.05
N THR A 56 32.93 -2.05 1.37
CA THR A 56 34.19 -2.22 2.13
C THR A 56 34.58 -3.68 2.35
N VAL A 57 33.68 -4.63 2.12
CA VAL A 57 34.01 -6.06 2.14
C VAL A 57 34.77 -6.40 0.85
N GLU A 58 35.80 -7.24 0.94
CA GLU A 58 36.55 -7.70 -0.23
C GLU A 58 35.66 -8.61 -1.10
N PHE A 59 35.07 -8.02 -2.14
CA PHE A 59 34.38 -8.74 -3.22
C PHE A 59 35.32 -9.00 -4.38
N THR A 60 35.08 -10.11 -5.07
CA THR A 60 35.64 -10.37 -6.40
C THR A 60 35.12 -9.34 -7.42
N GLU A 61 35.82 -9.18 -8.54
CA GLU A 61 35.38 -8.24 -9.60
C GLU A 61 34.03 -8.64 -10.20
N ASP A 62 33.76 -9.93 -10.33
CA ASP A 62 32.47 -10.45 -10.81
C ASP A 62 31.33 -10.11 -9.86
N GLU A 63 31.55 -10.24 -8.55
CA GLU A 63 30.57 -9.87 -7.52
C GLU A 63 30.28 -8.38 -7.54
N LYS A 64 31.32 -7.52 -7.60
CA LYS A 64 31.14 -6.07 -7.76
C LYS A 64 30.35 -5.75 -9.02
N TYR A 65 30.64 -6.41 -10.13
CA TYR A 65 29.91 -6.24 -11.38
C TYR A 65 28.43 -6.61 -11.24
N ILE A 66 28.11 -7.77 -10.66
CA ILE A 66 26.73 -8.22 -10.44
C ILE A 66 25.97 -7.20 -9.58
N ARG A 67 26.55 -6.78 -8.45
CA ARG A 67 25.93 -5.81 -7.54
C ARG A 67 25.68 -4.47 -8.22
N HIS A 68 26.64 -4.02 -9.04
CA HIS A 68 26.48 -2.82 -9.85
C HIS A 68 25.34 -2.96 -10.87
N GLN A 69 25.23 -4.10 -11.57
CA GLN A 69 24.13 -4.33 -12.52
C GLN A 69 22.76 -4.34 -11.82
N VAL A 70 22.62 -4.99 -10.66
CA VAL A 70 21.37 -5.01 -9.89
C VAL A 70 20.94 -3.59 -9.52
N LYS A 71 21.86 -2.77 -8.97
CA LYS A 71 21.60 -1.35 -8.66
C LYS A 71 21.21 -0.56 -9.91
N LYS A 72 21.89 -0.79 -11.04
CA LYS A 72 21.61 -0.12 -12.32
C LYS A 72 20.25 -0.52 -12.91
N MET A 73 19.84 -1.77 -12.73
CA MET A 73 18.57 -2.32 -13.21
C MET A 73 17.40 -2.06 -12.25
N ALA A 74 17.62 -1.41 -11.11
CA ALA A 74 16.59 -1.19 -10.08
C ALA A 74 15.27 -0.67 -10.66
N THR A 75 15.31 0.36 -11.51
CA THR A 75 14.09 0.88 -12.18
C THR A 75 13.42 -0.17 -13.05
N THR A 76 14.20 -0.94 -13.81
CA THR A 76 13.73 -1.92 -14.77
C THR A 76 13.04 -3.10 -14.08
N LEU A 77 13.52 -3.50 -12.89
CA LEU A 77 12.97 -4.62 -12.12
C LEU A 77 11.48 -4.44 -11.83
N TYR A 78 11.07 -3.25 -11.39
CA TYR A 78 9.69 -2.98 -10.99
C TYR A 78 8.88 -2.16 -12.00
N GLU A 79 9.47 -1.70 -13.11
CA GLU A 79 8.77 -0.91 -14.13
C GLU A 79 7.55 -1.65 -14.70
N MET A 80 7.71 -2.94 -15.02
CA MET A 80 6.65 -3.73 -15.64
C MET A 80 5.51 -4.03 -14.64
N PRO A 81 5.78 -4.47 -13.39
CA PRO A 81 4.79 -4.51 -12.32
C PRO A 81 4.06 -3.18 -12.10
N LEU A 82 4.79 -2.07 -12.03
CA LEU A 82 4.21 -0.73 -11.86
C LEU A 82 3.22 -0.40 -12.98
N ARG A 83 3.53 -0.74 -14.23
CA ARG A 83 2.60 -0.53 -15.36
C ARG A 83 1.30 -1.34 -15.21
N ALA A 84 1.38 -2.60 -14.74
CA ALA A 84 0.19 -3.43 -14.53
C ALA A 84 -0.69 -2.88 -13.39
N LEU A 85 -0.07 -2.43 -12.29
CA LEU A 85 -0.76 -1.80 -11.17
C LEU A 85 -1.43 -0.47 -11.58
N VAL A 86 -0.73 0.36 -12.34
CA VAL A 86 -1.29 1.62 -12.88
C VAL A 86 -2.41 1.34 -13.88
N LEU A 87 -2.31 0.29 -14.71
CA LEU A 87 -3.40 -0.13 -15.60
C LEU A 87 -4.66 -0.46 -14.79
N CYS A 88 -4.51 -1.21 -13.68
CA CYS A 88 -5.63 -1.51 -12.79
C CYS A 88 -6.22 -0.24 -12.16
N ALA A 89 -5.38 0.69 -11.68
CA ALA A 89 -5.83 1.97 -11.14
C ALA A 89 -6.59 2.82 -12.18
N GLN A 90 -6.07 2.89 -13.41
CA GLN A 90 -6.72 3.59 -14.52
C GLN A 90 -8.04 2.93 -14.93
N ALA A 91 -8.13 1.60 -14.87
CA ALA A 91 -9.37 0.88 -15.12
C ALA A 91 -10.41 1.17 -14.02
N SER A 92 -10.00 1.22 -12.75
CA SER A 92 -10.84 1.69 -11.64
C SER A 92 -11.33 3.13 -11.86
N ALA A 93 -10.46 4.01 -12.37
CA ALA A 93 -10.79 5.38 -12.77
C ALA A 93 -11.53 5.49 -14.12
N GLN A 94 -11.99 4.37 -14.68
CA GLN A 94 -12.86 4.32 -15.87
C GLN A 94 -12.23 4.79 -17.18
N LEU A 95 -10.91 4.90 -17.25
CA LEU A 95 -10.17 5.32 -18.45
C LEU A 95 -10.13 4.25 -19.55
N TRP A 96 -10.44 2.99 -19.22
CA TRP A 96 -10.35 1.84 -20.14
C TRP A 96 -11.71 1.21 -20.49
N ARG A 97 -12.82 1.95 -20.31
CA ARG A 97 -14.19 1.44 -20.57
C ARG A 97 -14.37 0.85 -21.98
N ARG A 98 -13.69 1.41 -22.99
CA ARG A 98 -13.80 0.98 -24.40
C ARG A 98 -13.24 -0.41 -24.66
N ASN A 99 -12.37 -0.93 -23.80
CA ASN A 99 -11.79 -2.27 -23.92
C ASN A 99 -12.79 -3.37 -23.54
N GLY A 100 -13.90 -3.00 -22.89
CA GLY A 100 -15.00 -3.91 -22.55
C GLY A 100 -14.60 -5.03 -21.58
N PHE A 101 -15.36 -6.12 -21.63
CA PHE A 101 -15.24 -7.23 -20.69
C PHE A 101 -13.89 -7.97 -20.73
N SER A 102 -13.15 -7.90 -21.83
CA SER A 102 -11.84 -8.58 -21.94
C SER A 102 -10.86 -8.07 -20.88
N LEU A 103 -10.71 -6.74 -20.75
CA LEU A 103 -9.84 -6.16 -19.74
C LEU A 103 -10.39 -6.39 -18.32
N VAL A 104 -11.71 -6.26 -18.14
CA VAL A 104 -12.36 -6.49 -16.84
C VAL A 104 -12.10 -7.92 -16.35
N ASN A 105 -12.19 -8.92 -17.23
CA ASN A 105 -11.92 -10.32 -16.89
C ASN A 105 -10.44 -10.56 -16.59
N GLN A 106 -9.53 -9.93 -17.33
CA GLN A 106 -8.09 -10.02 -17.02
C GLN A 106 -7.76 -9.44 -15.64
N ILE A 107 -8.34 -8.28 -15.31
CA ILE A 107 -8.18 -7.66 -13.98
C ILE A 107 -8.85 -8.52 -12.89
N HIS A 108 -10.01 -9.10 -13.17
CA HIS A 108 -10.66 -10.04 -12.24
C HIS A 108 -9.76 -11.24 -11.92
N ASN A 109 -9.19 -11.87 -12.94
CA ASN A 109 -8.27 -13.00 -12.75
C ASN A 109 -6.97 -12.59 -12.06
N TYR A 110 -6.46 -11.39 -12.34
CA TYR A 110 -5.27 -10.83 -11.70
C TYR A 110 -5.38 -10.76 -10.17
N TYR A 111 -6.57 -10.41 -9.65
CA TYR A 111 -6.85 -10.35 -8.20
C TYR A 111 -7.50 -11.63 -7.63
N SER A 112 -7.88 -12.58 -8.49
CA SER A 112 -8.59 -13.80 -8.06
C SER A 112 -7.68 -14.68 -7.19
N PRO A 113 -8.19 -15.30 -6.11
CA PRO A 113 -7.45 -16.27 -5.30
C PRO A 113 -6.79 -17.41 -6.12
N LEU A 114 -7.32 -17.71 -7.31
CA LEU A 114 -6.78 -18.73 -8.21
C LEU A 114 -5.41 -18.35 -8.81
N CYS A 115 -5.13 -17.05 -8.99
CA CYS A 115 -3.94 -16.60 -9.70
C CYS A 115 -3.15 -15.51 -8.97
N ARG A 116 -3.74 -14.81 -7.99
CA ARG A 116 -3.16 -13.62 -7.35
C ARG A 116 -1.75 -13.87 -6.79
N THR A 117 -1.53 -15.03 -6.18
CA THR A 117 -0.24 -15.44 -5.60
C THR A 117 0.90 -15.42 -6.63
N GLU A 118 0.61 -15.76 -7.88
CA GLU A 118 1.57 -15.76 -9.00
C GLU A 118 1.38 -14.57 -9.95
N MET A 119 0.59 -13.58 -9.55
CA MET A 119 0.31 -12.38 -10.33
C MET A 119 0.45 -11.12 -9.48
N PHE A 120 -0.64 -10.68 -8.85
CA PHE A 120 -0.70 -9.45 -8.07
C PHE A 120 0.32 -9.43 -6.92
N ASP A 121 0.42 -10.53 -6.16
CA ASP A 121 1.31 -10.63 -5.01
C ASP A 121 2.78 -10.52 -5.45
N ARG A 122 3.15 -11.14 -6.58
CA ARG A 122 4.49 -11.05 -7.17
C ARG A 122 4.79 -9.65 -7.71
N ASP A 123 3.79 -8.99 -8.29
CA ASP A 123 3.94 -7.61 -8.76
C ASP A 123 4.14 -6.65 -7.57
N LEU A 124 3.40 -6.83 -6.47
CA LEU A 124 3.59 -6.07 -5.22
C LEU A 124 4.95 -6.36 -4.58
N LEU A 125 5.37 -7.62 -4.51
CA LEU A 125 6.69 -8.02 -4.03
C LEU A 125 7.81 -7.33 -4.84
N MET A 126 7.68 -7.30 -6.16
CA MET A 126 8.67 -6.61 -6.99
C MET A 126 8.67 -5.09 -6.78
N MET A 127 7.52 -4.49 -6.46
CA MET A 127 7.47 -3.08 -6.03
C MET A 127 8.24 -2.88 -4.71
N GLN A 128 8.13 -3.79 -3.75
CA GLN A 128 8.90 -3.74 -2.50
C GLN A 128 10.40 -3.90 -2.74
N VAL A 129 10.81 -4.79 -3.66
CA VAL A 129 12.21 -4.91 -4.10
C VAL A 129 12.70 -3.59 -4.70
N GLY A 130 11.91 -2.98 -5.57
CA GLY A 130 12.21 -1.67 -6.15
C GLY A 130 12.39 -0.58 -5.08
N ALA A 131 11.51 -0.55 -4.08
CA ALA A 131 11.55 0.37 -2.95
C ALA A 131 12.76 0.15 -2.02
N ALA A 132 13.25 -1.08 -1.91
CA ALA A 132 14.43 -1.43 -1.12
C ALA A 132 15.74 -0.96 -1.77
N ILE A 133 15.84 -1.09 -3.11
CA ILE A 133 17.09 -0.82 -3.86
C ILE A 133 17.19 0.65 -4.27
N ARG A 134 16.09 1.27 -4.72
CA ARG A 134 16.09 2.62 -5.29
C ARG A 134 16.03 3.67 -4.17
N PRO A 135 16.70 4.84 -4.30
CA PRO A 135 16.51 5.94 -3.36
C PRO A 135 15.03 6.26 -3.17
N PRO A 136 14.55 6.46 -1.93
CA PRO A 136 13.11 6.48 -1.63
C PRO A 136 12.38 7.64 -2.32
N THR A 137 13.01 8.82 -2.42
CA THR A 137 12.48 9.96 -3.18
C THR A 137 12.33 9.61 -4.66
N ASP A 138 13.37 9.04 -5.28
CA ASP A 138 13.34 8.65 -6.69
C ASP A 138 12.31 7.57 -7.00
N PHE A 139 12.09 6.64 -6.07
CA PHE A 139 11.06 5.62 -6.18
C PHE A 139 9.66 6.22 -6.14
N LEU A 140 9.39 7.09 -5.16
CA LEU A 140 8.11 7.78 -5.01
C LEU A 140 7.80 8.66 -6.23
N LEU A 141 8.77 9.47 -6.66
CA LEU A 141 8.64 10.32 -7.83
C LEU A 141 8.35 9.50 -9.10
N HIS A 142 8.96 8.32 -9.25
CA HIS A 142 8.66 7.43 -10.36
C HIS A 142 7.20 6.94 -10.35
N ILE A 143 6.68 6.56 -9.18
CA ILE A 143 5.26 6.18 -9.01
C ILE A 143 4.35 7.36 -9.39
N ILE A 144 4.58 8.55 -8.82
CA ILE A 144 3.78 9.76 -9.11
C ILE A 144 3.72 10.03 -10.62
N CYS A 145 4.85 9.88 -11.32
CA CYS A 145 4.89 10.06 -12.76
C CYS A 145 4.00 9.06 -13.50
N ARG A 146 4.11 7.76 -13.18
CA ARG A 146 3.36 6.70 -13.87
C ARG A 146 1.86 6.83 -13.65
N PHE A 147 1.44 7.28 -12.48
CA PHE A 147 0.04 7.62 -12.18
C PHE A 147 -0.41 8.95 -12.82
N ARG A 148 0.48 9.72 -13.46
CA ARG A 148 0.23 11.05 -14.05
C ARG A 148 -0.26 12.09 -13.02
N LEU A 149 0.29 12.01 -11.81
CA LEU A 149 -0.08 12.84 -10.67
C LEU A 149 0.94 13.94 -10.34
N VAL A 150 1.90 14.20 -11.22
CA VAL A 150 2.98 15.20 -11.03
C VAL A 150 2.42 16.56 -10.62
N GLN A 151 1.45 17.09 -11.40
CA GLN A 151 0.80 18.37 -11.11
C GLN A 151 -0.09 18.32 -9.87
N TRP A 152 -0.73 17.17 -9.60
CA TRP A 152 -1.59 17.01 -8.43
C TRP A 152 -0.76 16.98 -7.13
N ALA A 153 0.45 16.42 -7.17
CA ALA A 153 1.33 16.26 -6.01
C ALA A 153 2.19 17.50 -5.71
N ASP A 154 2.26 18.46 -6.64
CA ASP A 154 3.01 19.70 -6.47
C ASP A 154 2.18 20.74 -5.69
N GLN A 155 2.73 21.27 -4.59
CA GLN A 155 2.11 22.31 -3.77
C GLN A 155 2.04 23.66 -4.49
N ALA A 156 2.98 23.96 -5.40
CA ALA A 156 2.99 25.21 -6.16
C ALA A 156 1.96 25.23 -7.29
N GLY A 157 1.49 24.05 -7.70
CA GLY A 157 0.40 23.90 -8.66
C GLY A 157 -0.94 23.90 -7.93
N ASP A 158 -1.61 25.05 -7.86
CA ASP A 158 -3.07 25.01 -7.90
C ASP A 158 -3.40 24.12 -9.11
N GLY A 159 -4.06 22.96 -8.90
CA GLY A 159 -4.36 21.93 -9.90
C GLY A 159 -5.30 22.40 -11.03
N GLY A 160 -5.02 23.57 -11.58
CA GLY A 160 -5.84 24.43 -12.43
C GLY A 160 -4.98 25.30 -13.35
N THR A 161 -3.71 24.98 -13.58
CA THR A 161 -2.99 25.61 -14.70
C THR A 161 -3.66 25.26 -16.02
N LYS A 162 -3.74 26.27 -16.91
CA LYS A 162 -4.36 26.34 -18.26
C LYS A 162 -3.88 25.31 -19.30
N TYR A 163 -3.30 24.19 -18.89
CA TYR A 163 -2.78 23.15 -19.76
C TYR A 163 -3.85 22.08 -20.03
N SER A 164 -3.79 21.50 -21.24
CA SER A 164 -4.61 20.34 -21.64
C SER A 164 -4.60 19.27 -20.54
N THR A 165 -5.78 18.71 -20.23
CA THR A 165 -5.87 17.66 -19.23
C THR A 165 -4.92 16.51 -19.59
N PRO A 166 -4.29 15.83 -18.61
CA PRO A 166 -3.38 14.73 -18.91
C PRO A 166 -4.10 13.59 -19.65
N PHE A 167 -5.43 13.51 -19.59
CA PHE A 167 -6.25 12.43 -20.14
C PHE A 167 -6.95 12.79 -21.47
N GLY A 168 -6.68 13.97 -22.05
CA GLY A 168 -7.23 14.42 -23.34
C GLY A 168 -8.23 15.57 -23.23
N LYS A 169 -9.20 15.65 -24.13
CA LYS A 169 -10.31 16.63 -24.03
C LYS A 169 -11.43 16.01 -23.19
N MET A 170 -11.53 16.41 -21.93
CA MET A 170 -12.57 16.01 -20.98
C MET A 170 -13.02 17.24 -20.19
N GLU A 171 -14.23 17.22 -19.66
CA GLU A 171 -14.71 18.28 -18.78
C GLU A 171 -13.84 18.39 -17.51
N PRO A 172 -13.62 19.60 -16.97
CA PRO A 172 -12.77 19.81 -15.80
C PRO A 172 -13.20 19.00 -14.56
N GLU A 173 -14.50 18.83 -14.34
CA GLU A 173 -15.06 18.09 -13.21
C GLU A 173 -14.80 16.59 -13.33
N GLU A 174 -14.96 16.02 -14.54
CA GLU A 174 -14.65 14.62 -14.82
C GLU A 174 -13.15 14.34 -14.65
N THR A 175 -12.32 15.26 -15.15
CA THR A 175 -10.87 15.21 -14.98
C THR A 175 -10.49 15.24 -13.50
N GLY A 176 -11.12 16.10 -12.70
CA GLY A 176 -10.90 16.18 -11.26
C GLY A 176 -11.19 14.85 -10.55
N LYS A 177 -12.34 14.23 -10.84
CA LYS A 177 -12.72 12.92 -10.28
C LYS A 177 -11.71 11.82 -10.64
N ILE A 178 -11.27 11.76 -11.89
CA ILE A 178 -10.25 10.80 -12.34
C ILE A 178 -8.94 10.98 -11.57
N ILE A 179 -8.47 12.24 -11.43
CA ILE A 179 -7.25 12.56 -10.68
C ILE A 179 -7.36 12.10 -9.23
N VAL A 180 -8.50 12.36 -8.58
CA VAL A 180 -8.75 11.93 -7.20
C VAL A 180 -8.73 10.41 -7.07
N ILE A 181 -9.41 9.68 -7.97
CA ILE A 181 -9.38 8.20 -7.94
C ILE A 181 -7.95 7.69 -8.14
N LEU A 182 -7.18 8.26 -9.06
CA LEU A 182 -5.79 7.85 -9.26
C LEU A 182 -4.91 8.17 -8.04
N ALA A 183 -5.15 9.28 -7.35
CA ALA A 183 -4.47 9.62 -6.10
C ALA A 183 -4.85 8.66 -4.97
N GLU A 184 -6.12 8.28 -4.85
CA GLU A 184 -6.58 7.24 -3.93
C GLU A 184 -5.84 5.92 -4.18
N GLU A 185 -5.81 5.45 -5.43
CA GLU A 185 -5.13 4.20 -5.81
C GLU A 185 -3.60 4.28 -5.63
N MET A 186 -2.98 5.45 -5.86
CA MET A 186 -1.54 5.64 -5.63
C MET A 186 -1.21 5.55 -4.14
N LEU A 187 -1.94 6.24 -3.27
CA LEU A 187 -1.73 6.13 -1.82
C LEU A 187 -2.06 4.72 -1.31
N HIS A 188 -3.06 4.05 -1.91
CA HIS A 188 -3.37 2.66 -1.62
C HIS A 188 -2.19 1.73 -1.94
N LEU A 189 -1.56 1.91 -3.10
CA LEU A 189 -0.37 1.17 -3.48
C LEU A 189 0.78 1.39 -2.47
N LEU A 190 0.99 2.63 -2.01
CA LEU A 190 1.99 2.90 -0.98
C LEU A 190 1.66 2.17 0.34
N ILE A 191 0.39 2.15 0.76
CA ILE A 191 -0.05 1.40 1.95
C ILE A 191 0.30 -0.08 1.80
N MET A 192 0.00 -0.69 0.64
CA MET A 192 0.30 -2.10 0.40
C MET A 192 1.81 -2.38 0.41
N ILE A 193 2.61 -1.55 -0.28
CA ILE A 193 4.08 -1.69 -0.32
C ILE A 193 4.69 -1.62 1.09
N LEU A 194 4.19 -0.71 1.93
CA LEU A 194 4.74 -0.44 3.27
C LEU A 194 4.19 -1.38 4.35
N GLY A 195 2.96 -1.85 4.19
CA GLY A 195 2.18 -2.54 5.23
C GLY A 195 2.14 -4.06 5.08
N GLU A 196 2.19 -4.57 3.84
CA GLU A 196 2.11 -6.02 3.61
C GLU A 196 3.49 -6.66 3.75
N ARG A 197 3.80 -7.01 4.99
CA ARG A 197 5.08 -7.62 5.40
C ARG A 197 4.95 -9.11 5.74
N TYR A 198 3.72 -9.61 5.87
CA TYR A 198 3.42 -11.00 6.25
C TYR A 198 3.62 -11.96 5.08
N HIS A 199 4.84 -11.98 4.55
CA HIS A 199 5.32 -12.89 3.54
C HIS A 199 6.74 -13.29 3.96
N PRO A 200 7.01 -14.58 4.23
CA PRO A 200 8.35 -15.04 4.61
C PRO A 200 9.41 -14.59 3.60
N GLY A 201 10.49 -13.99 4.10
CA GLY A 201 11.54 -13.38 3.28
C GLY A 201 11.36 -11.88 3.01
N VAL A 202 10.14 -11.33 3.18
CA VAL A 202 9.90 -9.87 3.17
C VAL A 202 9.88 -9.31 4.58
N GLY A 203 9.05 -9.89 5.44
CA GLY A 203 9.00 -9.59 6.87
C GLY A 203 9.46 -10.77 7.70
N LYS A 204 9.84 -10.48 8.95
CA LYS A 204 10.22 -11.48 9.94
C LYS A 204 8.98 -12.22 10.44
N CYS A 205 8.45 -13.10 9.60
CA CYS A 205 7.29 -13.94 9.90
C CYS A 205 7.43 -15.34 9.31
N SER A 206 6.71 -16.27 9.91
CA SER A 206 6.50 -17.63 9.43
C SER A 206 5.36 -17.72 8.41
N PHE A 207 5.33 -18.80 7.62
CA PHE A 207 4.17 -19.12 6.78
C PHE A 207 2.89 -19.29 7.62
N THR A 208 2.98 -19.77 8.87
CA THR A 208 1.83 -19.90 9.77
C THR A 208 1.23 -18.53 10.12
N GLU A 209 2.05 -17.53 10.40
CA GLU A 209 1.59 -16.16 10.67
C GLU A 209 0.98 -15.49 9.43
N GLN A 210 1.52 -15.77 8.23
CA GLN A 210 0.91 -15.35 6.97
C GLN A 210 -0.51 -15.91 6.84
N VAL A 211 -0.70 -17.21 7.07
CA VAL A 211 -2.05 -17.84 7.02
C VAL A 211 -2.95 -17.32 8.15
N GLN A 212 -2.42 -17.09 9.35
CA GLN A 212 -3.18 -16.46 10.43
C GLN A 212 -3.72 -15.09 10.00
N ARG A 213 -2.90 -14.26 9.35
CA ARG A 213 -3.33 -12.96 8.86
C ARG A 213 -4.44 -13.06 7.81
N GLU A 214 -4.37 -14.01 6.88
CA GLU A 214 -5.46 -14.28 5.93
C GLU A 214 -6.76 -14.64 6.65
N VAL A 215 -6.72 -15.57 7.60
CA VAL A 215 -7.91 -16.02 8.35
C VAL A 215 -8.49 -14.89 9.19
N ILE A 216 -7.64 -14.09 9.86
CA ILE A 216 -8.07 -12.90 10.61
C ILE A 216 -8.89 -11.98 9.70
N HIS A 217 -8.37 -11.65 8.51
CA HIS A 217 -9.04 -10.72 7.61
C HIS A 217 -10.30 -11.30 6.96
N VAL A 218 -10.36 -12.61 6.71
CA VAL A 218 -11.62 -13.27 6.34
C VAL A 218 -12.66 -13.10 7.44
N LEU A 219 -12.31 -13.34 8.70
CA LEU A 219 -13.23 -13.20 9.83
C LEU A 219 -13.55 -11.75 10.20
N CYS A 220 -12.72 -10.79 9.79
CA CYS A 220 -13.03 -9.37 9.89
C CYS A 220 -14.20 -8.95 8.97
N THR A 221 -14.59 -9.76 7.99
CA THR A 221 -15.82 -9.56 7.18
C THR A 221 -17.08 -10.06 7.88
N GLY A 222 -16.94 -10.82 8.97
CA GLY A 222 -18.04 -11.43 9.71
C GLY A 222 -17.74 -12.88 10.12
N PRO A 223 -18.55 -13.49 11.00
CA PRO A 223 -18.41 -14.90 11.37
C PRO A 223 -18.67 -15.83 10.18
N GLN A 224 -17.81 -16.83 10.00
CA GLN A 224 -17.86 -17.72 8.83
C GLN A 224 -17.74 -19.20 9.24
N PRO A 225 -18.39 -20.13 8.51
CA PRO A 225 -18.12 -21.56 8.66
C PRO A 225 -16.72 -21.90 8.12
N PHE A 226 -16.12 -22.99 8.62
CA PHE A 226 -14.77 -23.43 8.20
C PHE A 226 -14.64 -23.59 6.67
N SER A 227 -15.65 -24.13 6.01
CA SER A 227 -15.64 -24.34 4.56
C SER A 227 -15.57 -23.06 3.75
N HIS A 228 -16.09 -21.93 4.27
CA HIS A 228 -15.96 -20.64 3.62
C HIS A 228 -14.55 -20.08 3.80
N ILE A 229 -13.97 -20.21 5.00
CA ILE A 229 -12.58 -19.82 5.28
C ILE A 229 -11.63 -20.58 4.35
N GLN A 230 -11.78 -21.90 4.25
CA GLN A 230 -10.94 -22.74 3.39
C GLN A 230 -10.97 -22.33 1.92
N LYS A 231 -12.14 -21.95 1.38
CA LYS A 231 -12.27 -21.49 -0.02
C LYS A 231 -11.56 -20.17 -0.31
N ARG A 232 -11.23 -19.38 0.73
CA ARG A 232 -10.54 -18.09 0.61
C ARG A 232 -9.03 -18.22 0.75
N MET A 233 -8.52 -19.38 1.18
CA MET A 233 -7.08 -19.59 1.34
C MET A 233 -6.39 -19.77 -0.01
N SER A 234 -5.10 -19.43 -0.05
CA SER A 234 -4.24 -19.65 -1.22
C SER A 234 -4.00 -21.15 -1.46
N HIS A 235 -3.83 -21.53 -2.73
CA HIS A 235 -3.39 -22.86 -3.16
C HIS A 235 -1.86 -22.97 -3.29
N ASP A 236 -1.12 -22.12 -2.58
CA ASP A 236 0.34 -22.19 -2.55
C ASP A 236 0.79 -23.50 -1.87
N PRO A 237 1.63 -24.33 -2.52
CA PRO A 237 2.11 -25.58 -1.95
C PRO A 237 2.78 -25.46 -0.58
N MET A 238 3.37 -24.30 -0.25
CA MET A 238 3.97 -24.05 1.06
C MET A 238 2.90 -23.78 2.13
N ILE A 239 1.81 -23.12 1.75
CA ILE A 239 0.67 -22.85 2.63
C ILE A 239 -0.15 -24.12 2.87
N GLU A 240 -0.33 -24.97 1.85
CA GLU A 240 -1.08 -26.22 1.95
C GLU A 240 -0.49 -27.23 2.96
N ARG A 241 0.80 -27.08 3.30
CA ARG A 241 1.47 -27.88 4.35
C ARG A 241 1.05 -27.49 5.77
N ILE A 242 0.43 -26.32 5.94
CA ILE A 242 0.00 -25.81 7.24
C ILE A 242 -1.42 -26.29 7.52
N SER A 243 -1.64 -26.78 8.74
CA SER A 243 -2.97 -27.14 9.22
C SER A 243 -3.84 -25.89 9.39
N LEU A 244 -4.74 -25.65 8.42
CA LEU A 244 -5.71 -24.55 8.50
C LEU A 244 -6.61 -24.68 9.74
N HIS A 245 -6.93 -25.90 10.16
CA HIS A 245 -7.74 -26.14 11.36
C HIS A 245 -7.07 -25.58 12.63
N ASP A 246 -5.77 -25.80 12.78
CA ASP A 246 -5.03 -25.33 13.96
C ASP A 246 -4.89 -23.81 13.93
N VAL A 247 -4.63 -23.23 12.75
CA VAL A 247 -4.61 -21.78 12.55
C VAL A 247 -5.95 -21.15 12.93
N VAL A 248 -7.07 -21.68 12.43
CA VAL A 248 -8.41 -21.18 12.75
C VAL A 248 -8.69 -21.27 14.25
N SER A 249 -8.32 -22.37 14.89
CA SER A 249 -8.49 -22.56 16.34
C SER A 249 -7.65 -21.56 17.17
N CYS A 250 -6.48 -21.17 16.66
CA CYS A 250 -5.63 -20.15 17.27
C CYS A 250 -6.24 -18.74 17.17
N VAL A 251 -6.90 -18.38 16.07
CA VAL A 251 -7.37 -17.01 15.84
C VAL A 251 -8.86 -16.78 16.14
N ALA A 252 -9.65 -17.86 16.22
CA ALA A 252 -11.10 -17.77 16.33
C ALA A 252 -11.69 -18.65 17.44
N ASN A 253 -12.88 -18.27 17.90
CA ASN A 253 -13.72 -19.05 18.79
C ASN A 253 -14.82 -19.73 17.97
N PHE A 254 -15.00 -21.04 18.14
CA PHE A 254 -16.06 -21.78 17.47
C PHE A 254 -17.39 -21.64 18.23
N VAL A 255 -18.42 -21.21 17.52
CA VAL A 255 -19.81 -21.18 17.99
C VAL A 255 -20.55 -22.34 17.36
N LYS A 256 -21.12 -23.21 18.22
CA LYS A 256 -21.82 -24.42 17.80
C LYS A 256 -23.02 -24.08 16.89
N PRO A 257 -23.35 -24.97 15.93
CA PRO A 257 -24.53 -24.80 15.09
C PRO A 257 -25.80 -24.72 15.94
N THR A 258 -26.78 -23.95 15.46
CA THR A 258 -28.17 -24.00 15.94
C THR A 258 -29.02 -24.81 14.97
N THR A 259 -30.30 -25.01 15.27
CA THR A 259 -31.25 -25.67 14.34
C THR A 259 -31.37 -24.94 13.00
N THR A 260 -31.06 -23.65 12.96
CA THR A 260 -31.22 -22.78 11.78
C THR A 260 -29.90 -22.26 11.20
N SER A 261 -28.76 -22.50 11.85
CA SER A 261 -27.46 -21.98 11.39
C SER A 261 -26.34 -23.00 11.58
N ALA A 262 -25.45 -23.08 10.59
CA ALA A 262 -24.23 -23.89 10.68
C ALA A 262 -23.29 -23.34 11.77
N GLY A 263 -22.37 -24.17 12.26
CA GLY A 263 -21.35 -23.72 13.21
C GLY A 263 -20.43 -22.69 12.57
N GLN A 264 -20.14 -21.61 13.28
CA GLN A 264 -19.38 -20.48 12.76
C GLN A 264 -18.18 -20.17 13.65
N PHE A 265 -17.13 -19.65 13.03
CA PHE A 265 -15.95 -19.15 13.70
C PHE A 265 -16.06 -17.64 13.84
N HIS A 266 -15.83 -17.14 15.05
CA HIS A 266 -15.82 -15.73 15.39
C HIS A 266 -14.38 -15.31 15.73
N LEU A 267 -13.91 -14.20 15.16
CA LEU A 267 -12.59 -13.68 15.50
C LEU A 267 -12.48 -13.43 17.01
N LYS A 268 -11.35 -13.81 17.62
CA LYS A 268 -11.08 -13.51 19.03
C LYS A 268 -10.98 -11.99 19.24
N GLU A 269 -11.58 -11.48 20.32
CA GLU A 269 -11.58 -10.05 20.63
C GLU A 269 -10.17 -9.46 20.76
N SER A 270 -9.21 -10.25 21.25
CA SER A 270 -7.80 -9.88 21.36
C SER A 270 -7.13 -9.59 20.00
N LEU A 271 -7.71 -10.08 18.90
CA LEU A 271 -7.21 -9.90 17.54
C LEU A 271 -7.99 -8.83 16.77
N LEU A 272 -8.96 -8.14 17.39
CA LEU A 272 -9.59 -6.98 16.77
C LEU A 272 -8.57 -5.89 16.36
N PRO A 273 -7.52 -5.56 17.15
CA PRO A 273 -6.52 -4.59 16.72
C PRO A 273 -5.79 -4.94 15.41
N GLU A 274 -5.80 -6.21 14.98
CA GLU A 274 -5.11 -6.67 13.77
C GLU A 274 -5.88 -6.35 12.46
N TYR A 275 -7.11 -5.85 12.56
CA TYR A 275 -7.90 -5.47 11.38
C TYR A 275 -7.22 -4.35 10.57
N ASN A 276 -6.91 -4.65 9.32
CA ASN A 276 -6.46 -3.67 8.33
C ASN A 276 -7.59 -3.35 7.34
N PRO A 277 -8.12 -2.10 7.29
CA PRO A 277 -9.11 -1.71 6.28
C PRO A 277 -8.54 -1.73 4.85
N PHE A 278 -7.22 -1.73 4.69
CA PHE A 278 -6.53 -1.78 3.40
C PHE A 278 -5.86 -3.14 3.14
N PHE A 279 -6.37 -4.21 3.75
CA PHE A 279 -5.88 -5.56 3.48
C PHE A 279 -5.93 -5.87 1.98
N TYR A 280 -4.78 -6.14 1.39
CA TYR A 280 -4.56 -6.18 -0.06
C TYR A 280 -5.34 -7.27 -0.80
N HIS A 281 -5.84 -8.27 -0.08
CA HIS A 281 -6.62 -9.39 -0.61
C HIS A 281 -8.13 -9.23 -0.54
N TYR A 282 -8.64 -8.10 -0.02
CA TYR A 282 -10.06 -7.81 -0.08
C TYR A 282 -10.52 -7.49 -1.50
N SER A 283 -11.57 -8.19 -1.94
CA SER A 283 -12.37 -7.72 -3.07
C SER A 283 -13.19 -6.49 -2.67
N LYS A 284 -13.78 -5.80 -3.65
CA LYS A 284 -14.68 -4.66 -3.38
C LYS A 284 -15.86 -5.04 -2.48
N SER A 285 -16.38 -6.26 -2.62
CA SER A 285 -17.45 -6.76 -1.74
C SER A 285 -16.94 -7.09 -0.35
N ASP A 286 -15.74 -7.68 -0.22
CA ASP A 286 -15.16 -8.01 1.08
C ASP A 286 -14.85 -6.75 1.89
N LEU A 287 -14.31 -5.70 1.23
CA LEU A 287 -14.06 -4.41 1.85
C LEU A 287 -15.34 -3.81 2.43
N SER A 288 -16.41 -3.75 1.62
CA SER A 288 -17.70 -3.20 2.07
C SER A 288 -18.31 -3.99 3.23
N GLN A 289 -18.19 -5.32 3.20
CA GLN A 289 -18.64 -6.19 4.30
C GLN A 289 -17.82 -6.00 5.57
N ALA A 290 -16.48 -5.93 5.44
CA ALA A 290 -15.58 -5.67 6.55
C ALA A 290 -15.85 -4.31 7.21
N GLU A 291 -15.98 -3.24 6.43
CA GLU A 291 -16.28 -1.90 6.95
C GLU A 291 -17.58 -1.90 7.79
N GLN A 292 -18.66 -2.46 7.24
CA GLN A 292 -19.95 -2.53 7.95
C GLN A 292 -19.88 -3.38 9.22
N TYR A 293 -19.24 -4.55 9.13
CA TYR A 293 -19.13 -5.46 10.28
C TYR A 293 -18.26 -4.87 11.38
N GLN A 294 -17.10 -4.30 11.03
CA GLN A 294 -16.17 -3.68 11.96
C GLN A 294 -16.77 -2.44 12.62
N GLN A 295 -17.46 -1.59 11.87
CA GLN A 295 -18.18 -0.44 12.44
C GLN A 295 -19.22 -0.88 13.48
N LYS A 296 -19.98 -1.93 13.18
CA LYS A 296 -21.01 -2.46 14.09
C LYS A 296 -20.38 -2.98 15.40
N ILE A 297 -19.39 -3.86 15.32
CA ILE A 297 -18.82 -4.50 16.52
C ILE A 297 -17.98 -3.53 17.36
N ARG A 298 -17.38 -2.50 16.74
CA ARG A 298 -16.54 -1.52 17.44
C ARG A 298 -17.29 -0.34 18.04
N SER A 299 -18.52 -0.06 17.59
CA SER A 299 -19.32 1.10 18.01
C SER A 299 -19.46 1.31 19.53
N LYS A 300 -19.30 0.26 20.33
CA LYS A 300 -19.40 0.28 21.80
C LYS A 300 -18.07 0.03 22.53
N LEU A 301 -16.97 -0.12 21.78
CA LEU A 301 -15.64 -0.36 22.32
C LEU A 301 -14.90 0.95 22.58
N ASP A 302 -13.69 0.85 23.13
CA ASP A 302 -12.82 2.01 23.34
C ASP A 302 -12.60 2.80 22.04
N ARG A 303 -12.51 4.14 22.15
CA ARG A 303 -12.34 5.03 21.00
C ARG A 303 -11.10 4.69 20.16
N LYS A 304 -10.02 4.18 20.77
CA LYS A 304 -8.83 3.72 20.04
C LYS A 304 -9.12 2.53 19.12
N LEU A 305 -10.04 1.65 19.52
CA LEU A 305 -10.47 0.53 18.67
C LEU A 305 -11.44 0.99 17.59
N GLN A 306 -12.30 1.97 17.88
CA GLN A 306 -13.20 2.58 16.89
C GLN A 306 -12.42 3.29 15.77
N ALA A 307 -11.31 3.93 16.12
CA ALA A 307 -10.43 4.63 15.18
C ALA A 307 -9.85 3.74 14.06
N CYS A 308 -9.81 2.41 14.25
CA CYS A 308 -9.22 1.45 13.31
C CYS A 308 -7.84 1.92 12.78
N PRO A 309 -6.88 2.22 13.66
CA PRO A 309 -5.55 2.66 13.24
C PRO A 309 -4.84 1.55 12.45
N PRO A 310 -3.78 1.89 11.70
CA PRO A 310 -2.94 0.87 11.08
C PRO A 310 -2.48 -0.15 12.13
N PRO A 311 -2.53 -1.47 11.85
CA PRO A 311 -2.00 -2.46 12.78
C PRO A 311 -0.49 -2.30 12.90
N SER A 312 0.06 -2.60 14.08
CA SER A 312 1.51 -2.56 14.31
C SER A 312 2.22 -3.46 13.31
N PRO A 313 3.08 -2.91 12.42
CA PRO A 313 3.63 -3.72 11.34
C PRO A 313 4.69 -4.68 11.88
N ILE A 314 4.82 -5.91 11.39
CA ILE A 314 6.00 -6.71 11.72
C ILE A 314 7.29 -6.07 11.17
N GLU A 315 8.45 -6.49 11.66
CA GLU A 315 9.71 -6.00 11.12
C GLU A 315 9.94 -6.52 9.70
N PHE A 316 10.54 -5.69 8.84
CA PHE A 316 11.07 -6.15 7.58
C PHE A 316 12.31 -7.04 7.80
N GLU A 317 12.52 -7.97 6.90
CA GLU A 317 13.83 -8.59 6.72
C GLU A 317 14.87 -7.52 6.32
N PRO A 318 16.17 -7.72 6.61
CA PRO A 318 17.21 -6.71 6.41
C PRO A 318 17.24 -6.09 5.00
N PHE A 319 16.95 -6.88 3.96
CA PHE A 319 16.91 -6.40 2.58
C PHE A 319 15.80 -5.37 2.35
N PHE A 320 14.62 -5.61 2.93
CA PHE A 320 13.44 -4.77 2.76
C PHE A 320 13.33 -3.65 3.79
N ALA A 321 14.17 -3.64 4.83
CA ALA A 321 14.19 -2.60 5.85
C ALA A 321 14.22 -1.15 5.29
N PRO A 322 14.92 -0.84 4.17
CA PRO A 322 14.90 0.52 3.60
C PRO A 322 13.54 0.98 3.05
N VAL A 323 12.60 0.07 2.76
CA VAL A 323 11.28 0.40 2.17
C VAL A 323 10.52 1.44 3.01
N ARG A 324 10.63 1.35 4.35
CA ARG A 324 10.00 2.31 5.27
C ARG A 324 10.46 3.75 5.07
N ASN A 325 11.64 3.99 4.47
CA ASN A 325 12.17 5.33 4.26
C ASN A 325 11.32 6.18 3.32
N ILE A 326 10.43 5.57 2.52
CA ILE A 326 9.43 6.29 1.72
C ILE A 326 8.56 7.20 2.60
N LEU A 327 8.16 6.71 3.78
CA LEU A 327 7.26 7.41 4.71
C LEU A 327 7.83 8.74 5.23
N LYS A 328 9.16 8.88 5.30
CA LYS A 328 9.85 10.09 5.76
C LYS A 328 10.43 10.95 4.62
N THR A 329 10.07 10.67 3.37
CA THR A 329 10.49 11.53 2.26
C THR A 329 9.79 12.89 2.32
N SER A 330 10.54 13.97 2.09
CA SER A 330 9.99 15.34 2.05
C SER A 330 8.81 15.45 1.06
N CYS A 331 8.93 14.82 -0.10
CA CYS A 331 7.86 14.79 -1.11
C CYS A 331 6.57 14.16 -0.59
N LEU A 332 6.63 13.02 0.12
CA LEU A 332 5.42 12.38 0.64
C LEU A 332 4.78 13.19 1.78
N VAL A 333 5.59 13.75 2.68
CA VAL A 333 5.07 14.60 3.76
C VAL A 333 4.37 15.84 3.21
N LYS A 334 4.91 16.46 2.16
CA LYS A 334 4.24 17.55 1.43
C LYS A 334 2.93 17.11 0.78
N ILE A 335 2.85 15.88 0.27
CA ILE A 335 1.59 15.30 -0.24
C ILE A 335 0.59 15.11 0.90
N PHE A 336 1.01 14.67 2.09
CA PHE A 336 0.13 14.60 3.26
C PHE A 336 -0.44 15.98 3.59
N LYS A 337 0.41 17.00 3.72
CA LYS A 337 0.00 18.39 3.95
C LYS A 337 -1.04 18.85 2.91
N LEU A 338 -0.75 18.59 1.63
CA LEU A 338 -1.61 18.95 0.52
C LEU A 338 -2.99 18.27 0.57
N VAL A 339 -3.05 16.99 0.94
CA VAL A 339 -4.32 16.27 1.12
C VAL A 339 -5.11 16.87 2.30
N LEU A 340 -4.46 17.11 3.45
CA LEU A 340 -5.11 17.71 4.63
C LEU A 340 -5.71 19.09 4.30
N GLU A 341 -4.95 19.96 3.65
CA GLU A 341 -5.43 21.29 3.26
C GLU A 341 -6.59 21.23 2.25
N ARG A 342 -6.49 20.34 1.25
CA ARG A 342 -7.53 20.17 0.23
C ARG A 342 -8.83 19.65 0.84
N THR A 343 -8.76 18.78 1.84
CA THR A 343 -9.92 18.32 2.61
C THR A 343 -10.59 19.49 3.33
N GLY A 344 -9.82 20.28 4.10
CA GLY A 344 -10.37 21.43 4.83
C GLY A 344 -10.97 22.52 3.93
N LYS A 345 -10.38 22.72 2.74
CA LYS A 345 -10.86 23.69 1.73
C LYS A 345 -11.97 23.14 0.83
N ARG A 346 -12.44 21.90 1.02
CA ARG A 346 -13.40 21.21 0.15
C ARG A 346 -13.01 21.24 -1.33
N SER A 347 -11.72 21.04 -1.60
CA SER A 347 -11.19 21.07 -2.97
C SER A 347 -11.82 19.97 -3.82
N ARG A 348 -12.03 20.23 -5.11
CA ARG A 348 -12.41 19.21 -6.11
C ARG A 348 -11.39 18.07 -6.24
N PHE A 349 -10.17 18.27 -5.72
CA PHE A 349 -9.09 17.29 -5.68
C PHE A 349 -8.97 16.55 -4.34
N SER A 350 -10.03 16.57 -3.53
CA SER A 350 -10.13 15.84 -2.27
C SER A 350 -11.27 14.82 -2.31
N SER A 351 -11.16 13.80 -1.47
CA SER A 351 -12.24 12.87 -1.15
C SER A 351 -12.00 12.29 0.24
N ASP A 352 -13.07 11.80 0.85
CA ASP A 352 -13.04 11.08 2.14
C ASP A 352 -12.09 9.87 2.09
N ARG A 353 -12.14 9.07 1.02
CA ARG A 353 -11.26 7.92 0.79
C ARG A 353 -9.79 8.29 0.60
N LEU A 354 -9.50 9.44 0.01
CA LEU A 354 -8.13 9.95 -0.14
C LEU A 354 -7.58 10.42 1.21
N PHE A 355 -8.42 11.14 1.98
CA PHE A 355 -8.09 11.57 3.34
C PHE A 355 -7.82 10.39 4.26
N HIS A 356 -8.66 9.35 4.23
CA HIS A 356 -8.46 8.12 5.00
C HIS A 356 -7.08 7.49 4.75
N ARG A 357 -6.68 7.34 3.48
CA ARG A 357 -5.37 6.77 3.12
C ARG A 357 -4.20 7.63 3.56
N ALA A 358 -4.34 8.96 3.49
CA ALA A 358 -3.32 9.87 3.99
C ALA A 358 -3.16 9.75 5.51
N LEU A 359 -4.26 9.74 6.28
CA LEU A 359 -4.20 9.49 7.72
C LEU A 359 -3.59 8.13 8.06
N PHE A 360 -3.96 7.09 7.31
CA PHE A 360 -3.43 5.76 7.53
C PHE A 360 -1.91 5.69 7.30
N LEU A 361 -1.41 6.31 6.22
CA LEU A 361 0.03 6.40 5.95
C LEU A 361 0.78 7.24 7.01
N ILE A 362 0.20 8.35 7.48
CA ILE A 362 0.75 9.11 8.62
C ILE A 362 0.83 8.21 9.86
N GLY A 363 -0.24 7.46 10.15
CA GLY A 363 -0.29 6.50 11.25
C GLY A 363 0.80 5.43 11.15
N MET A 364 1.04 4.87 9.96
CA MET A 364 2.13 3.92 9.72
C MET A 364 3.50 4.57 9.95
N ALA A 365 3.71 5.82 9.52
CA ALA A 365 4.95 6.55 9.74
C ALA A 365 5.23 6.80 11.23
N LEU A 366 4.18 7.12 11.99
CA LEU A 366 4.28 7.32 13.44
C LEU A 366 4.59 6.02 14.18
N GLN A 367 4.06 4.89 13.72
CA GLN A 367 4.41 3.57 14.29
C GLN A 367 5.86 3.20 14.02
N GLU A 368 6.39 3.50 12.83
CA GLU A 368 7.82 3.32 12.53
C GLU A 368 8.71 4.24 13.38
N GLN A 369 8.30 5.49 13.59
CA GLN A 369 8.99 6.42 14.50
C GLN A 369 8.97 5.91 15.94
N ALA A 370 7.82 5.42 16.42
CA ALA A 370 7.70 4.88 17.78
C ALA A 370 8.58 3.64 18.00
N ARG A 371 8.79 2.83 16.95
CA ARG A 371 9.68 1.67 16.97
C ARG A 371 11.15 2.06 16.98
N ASP A 372 11.52 3.06 16.20
CA ASP A 372 12.91 3.48 15.98
C ASP A 372 13.04 5.00 16.18
N LEU A 373 12.98 5.42 17.44
CA LEU A 373 12.94 6.82 17.86
C LEU A 373 14.12 7.65 17.30
N GLN A 374 15.29 7.02 17.15
CA GLN A 374 16.51 7.70 16.70
C GLN A 374 16.81 7.47 15.21
N GLY A 375 16.61 6.28 14.67
CA GLY A 375 16.92 5.94 13.28
C GLY A 375 15.85 6.33 12.26
N PHE A 376 14.60 6.55 12.70
CA PHE A 376 13.49 6.89 11.83
C PHE A 376 12.84 8.23 12.18
N GLN A 377 13.48 9.33 11.77
CA GLN A 377 13.07 10.73 12.05
C GLN A 377 11.92 11.23 11.16
N PHE A 378 10.71 10.67 11.29
CA PHE A 378 9.52 11.18 10.58
C PHE A 378 8.99 12.47 11.20
N THR A 379 8.95 12.57 12.53
CA THR A 379 8.39 13.75 13.24
C THR A 379 9.11 15.04 12.87
N VAL A 380 10.44 14.98 12.70
CA VAL A 380 11.25 16.13 12.25
C VAL A 380 10.83 16.64 10.87
N VAL A 381 10.52 15.73 9.93
CA VAL A 381 10.06 16.11 8.58
C VAL A 381 8.62 16.60 8.63
N ALA A 382 7.77 15.94 9.42
CA ALA A 382 6.38 16.31 9.63
C ALA A 382 6.23 17.71 10.28
N GLU A 383 7.14 18.08 11.19
CA GLU A 383 7.15 19.39 11.84
C GLU A 383 7.47 20.51 10.87
N LYS A 384 8.44 20.31 9.97
CA LYS A 384 8.82 21.28 8.95
C LYS A 384 7.66 21.65 8.02
N GLU A 385 6.73 20.74 7.82
CA GLU A 385 5.52 20.93 6.99
C GLU A 385 4.26 21.23 7.85
N GLU A 386 4.43 21.44 9.17
CA GLU A 386 3.37 21.69 10.15
C GLU A 386 2.21 20.67 10.06
N ILE A 387 2.52 19.38 9.95
CA ILE A 387 1.50 18.33 9.81
C ILE A 387 0.58 18.28 11.03
N LEU A 388 1.11 18.39 12.25
CA LEU A 388 0.30 18.36 13.48
C LEU A 388 -0.75 19.48 13.46
N ARG A 389 -0.33 20.71 13.15
CA ARG A 389 -1.21 21.88 13.05
C ARG A 389 -2.31 21.68 12.02
N SER A 390 -2.00 21.06 10.88
CA SER A 390 -2.99 20.74 9.85
C SER A 390 -3.99 19.67 10.28
N LEU A 391 -3.56 18.68 11.06
CA LEU A 391 -4.47 17.67 11.64
C LEU A 391 -5.40 18.31 12.68
N GLU A 392 -4.86 19.12 13.58
CA GLU A 392 -5.63 19.83 14.61
C GLU A 392 -6.66 20.78 14.01
N ALA A 393 -6.29 21.50 12.94
CA ALA A 393 -7.21 22.42 12.24
C ALA A 393 -8.43 21.73 11.62
N LEU A 394 -8.32 20.43 11.31
CA LEU A 394 -9.45 19.62 10.81
C LEU A 394 -10.27 19.00 11.93
N SER A 395 -9.75 18.93 13.16
CA SER A 395 -10.43 18.28 14.27
C SER A 395 -11.77 18.97 14.57
N GLY A 396 -12.87 18.19 14.54
CA GLY A 396 -14.23 18.69 14.77
C GLY A 396 -14.90 19.29 13.54
N SER A 397 -14.24 19.29 12.37
CA SER A 397 -14.85 19.76 11.13
C SER A 397 -15.79 18.70 10.52
N VAL A 398 -16.80 19.15 9.76
CA VAL A 398 -17.80 18.25 9.15
C VAL A 398 -17.17 17.42 8.02
N GLU A 399 -16.13 17.96 7.37
CA GLU A 399 -15.41 17.35 6.26
C GLU A 399 -14.70 16.05 6.64
N VAL A 400 -14.37 15.86 7.92
CA VAL A 400 -13.63 14.69 8.42
C VAL A 400 -14.48 13.79 9.32
N ALA A 401 -15.79 14.01 9.38
CA ALA A 401 -16.70 13.32 10.32
C ALA A 401 -16.61 11.78 10.21
N THR A 402 -16.50 11.24 8.98
CA THR A 402 -16.38 9.79 8.73
C THR A 402 -15.15 9.16 9.40
N HIS A 403 -14.06 9.94 9.52
CA HIS A 403 -12.74 9.47 9.98
C HIS A 403 -12.27 10.24 11.23
N ALA A 404 -13.19 10.82 11.99
CA ALA A 404 -12.89 11.65 13.14
C ALA A 404 -12.13 10.89 14.24
N ASP A 405 -12.43 9.60 14.43
CA ASP A 405 -11.73 8.78 15.42
C ASP A 405 -10.30 8.42 14.99
N LEU A 406 -10.07 8.14 13.71
CA LEU A 406 -8.72 7.94 13.18
C LEU A 406 -7.89 9.23 13.23
N LEU A 407 -8.49 10.37 12.89
CA LEU A 407 -7.85 11.68 13.02
C LEU A 407 -7.47 11.95 14.48
N TRP A 408 -8.40 11.73 15.41
CA TRP A 408 -8.13 11.85 16.85
C TRP A 408 -6.96 10.96 17.28
N TRP A 409 -6.99 9.68 16.94
CA TRP A 409 -5.91 8.74 17.27
C TRP A 409 -4.57 9.23 16.72
N THR A 410 -4.56 9.71 15.48
CA THR A 410 -3.36 10.21 14.81
C THR A 410 -2.79 11.41 15.58
N ILE A 411 -3.61 12.41 15.93
CA ILE A 411 -3.19 13.58 16.72
C ILE A 411 -2.58 13.13 18.07
N GLN A 412 -3.22 12.19 18.78
CA GLN A 412 -2.71 11.71 20.07
C GLN A 412 -1.31 11.08 19.95
N VAL A 413 -1.10 10.25 18.93
CA VAL A 413 0.20 9.59 18.71
C VAL A 413 1.26 10.60 18.28
N VAL A 414 0.92 11.54 17.40
CA VAL A 414 1.83 12.63 17.01
C VAL A 414 2.28 13.40 18.24
N VAL A 415 1.35 13.95 19.03
CA VAL A 415 1.67 14.75 20.23
C VAL A 415 2.57 13.97 21.18
N LEU A 416 2.30 12.69 21.41
CA LEU A 416 3.12 11.85 22.28
C LEU A 416 4.57 11.71 21.76
N LEU A 417 4.77 11.55 20.46
CA LEU A 417 6.10 11.41 19.85
C LEU A 417 6.85 12.72 19.66
N PHE A 418 6.17 13.87 19.76
CA PHE A 418 6.80 15.19 19.72
C PHE A 418 7.33 15.64 21.09
N LEU A 419 6.86 15.01 22.17
CA LEU A 419 7.29 15.27 23.55
C LEU A 419 8.51 14.41 23.98
N VAL A 420 8.90 13.45 23.15
CA VAL A 420 10.02 12.51 23.33
C VAL A 420 11.12 12.90 22.37
#